data_AF-A0A170Y6M5-F1
#
_entry.id   AF-A0A170Y6M5-F1
#
_cell.length_a   1.000
_cell.length_b   1.000
_cell.length_c   1.000
_cell.angle_alpha   90.00
_cell.angle_beta   90.00
_cell.angle_gamma   90.00
#
_symmetry.space_group_name_H-M   'P 1'
#
loop_
_entity.id
_entity.type
_entity.pdbx_description
1 polymer ?
#
loop_
_entity_poly.entity_id
_entity_poly.type
_entity_poly.pdbx_seq_one_letter_code
_entity_poly.pdbx_strand_id
1 'polypeptide(L)'
;MSAAPVSPSLKDLPKVAVDLKSQLEGFNHDNMKKASTTEKNILPSAEDVATEKTQKALLEGVEAFDTGKLKHTETQEKNPLPDKDAVLQEKVHQNLISGVEGFDKASMKHTQTQEKNILPDPEAIEAEKG
;
A
#
# COMPACT_ATOMS: atom_id res chain seq x y z
N MET A 1 -8.70 12.40 43.53
CA MET A 1 -10.17 12.46 43.44
C MET A 1 -10.52 13.47 42.36
N SER A 2 -11.01 13.03 41.21
CA SER A 2 -11.42 13.92 40.11
C SER A 2 -12.77 14.54 40.46
N ALA A 3 -12.83 15.86 40.58
CA ALA A 3 -14.09 16.59 40.67
C ALA A 3 -14.75 16.59 39.28
N ALA A 4 -15.97 16.05 39.20
CA ALA A 4 -16.79 16.13 37.99
C ALA A 4 -17.15 17.58 37.67
N PRO A 5 -17.27 17.97 36.39
CA PRO A 5 -17.68 19.33 36.03
C PRO A 5 -19.12 19.56 36.49
N VAL A 6 -19.29 20.46 37.47
CA VAL A 6 -20.60 20.92 37.90
C VAL A 6 -21.24 21.74 36.78
N SER A 7 -22.39 21.29 36.27
CA SER A 7 -23.18 22.07 35.32
C SER A 7 -23.67 23.36 36.00
N PRO A 8 -23.50 24.54 35.40
CA PRO A 8 -23.88 25.79 36.04
C PRO A 8 -25.40 25.84 36.25
N SER A 9 -25.81 26.22 37.46
CA SER A 9 -27.22 26.39 37.83
C SER A 9 -27.81 27.63 37.17
N LEU A 10 -29.12 27.66 36.89
CA LEU A 10 -29.81 28.82 36.28
C LEU A 10 -29.56 30.17 36.98
N LYS A 11 -29.24 30.13 38.29
CA LYS A 11 -28.95 31.33 39.10
C LYS A 11 -27.57 31.92 38.83
N ASP A 12 -26.65 31.10 38.31
CA ASP A 12 -25.24 31.45 38.08
C ASP A 12 -25.01 31.89 36.62
N LEU A 13 -26.03 31.79 35.76
CA LEU A 13 -25.95 32.29 34.39
C LEU A 13 -26.10 33.82 34.38
N PRO A 14 -25.33 34.54 33.54
CA PRO A 14 -25.47 35.98 33.39
C PRO A 14 -26.88 36.31 32.92
N LYS A 15 -27.55 37.24 33.62
CA LYS A 15 -28.88 37.71 33.25
C LYS A 15 -28.77 38.58 32.00
N VAL A 16 -29.59 38.28 31.00
CA VAL A 16 -29.71 39.11 29.79
C VAL A 16 -30.15 40.51 30.19
N ALA A 17 -29.50 41.53 29.64
CA ALA A 17 -29.86 42.92 29.88
C ALA A 17 -31.33 43.17 29.47
N VAL A 18 -32.05 43.98 30.26
CA VAL A 18 -33.49 44.21 30.09
C VAL A 18 -33.82 44.76 28.69
N ASP A 19 -32.94 45.58 28.14
CA ASP A 19 -33.10 46.16 26.80
C ASP A 19 -33.02 45.09 25.71
N LEU A 20 -32.03 44.18 25.80
CA LEU A 20 -31.86 43.08 24.85
C LEU A 20 -33.03 42.08 24.94
N LYS A 21 -33.52 41.79 26.15
CA LYS A 21 -34.71 40.95 26.34
C LYS A 21 -35.94 41.56 25.67
N SER A 22 -36.18 42.86 25.86
CA SER A 22 -37.30 43.57 25.23
C SER A 22 -37.20 43.59 23.69
N GLN A 23 -35.99 43.77 23.15
CA GLN A 23 -35.75 43.73 21.71
C GLN A 23 -36.01 42.35 21.09
N LEU A 24 -35.64 41.27 21.80
CA LEU A 24 -35.88 39.90 21.36
C LEU A 24 -37.37 39.53 21.45
N GLU A 25 -38.07 39.98 22.50
CA GLU A 25 -39.51 39.74 22.68
C GLU A 25 -40.36 40.50 21.65
N GLY A 26 -39.93 41.70 21.26
CA GLY A 26 -40.56 42.49 20.19
C GLY A 26 -40.02 42.21 18.78
N PHE A 27 -39.14 41.21 18.62
CA PHE A 27 -38.50 40.94 17.34
C PHE A 27 -39.52 40.41 16.33
N ASN A 28 -39.81 41.22 15.30
CA ASN A 28 -40.62 40.80 14.18
C ASN A 28 -39.75 40.13 13.10
N HIS A 29 -39.93 38.82 12.93
CA HIS A 29 -39.26 38.04 11.88
C HIS A 29 -39.58 38.51 10.45
N ASP A 30 -40.66 39.26 10.24
CA ASP A 30 -40.99 39.85 8.93
C ASP A 30 -40.00 40.95 8.51
N ASN A 31 -39.31 41.57 9.47
CA ASN A 31 -38.27 42.56 9.20
C ASN A 31 -36.95 41.91 8.74
N MET A 32 -36.81 40.58 8.83
CA MET A 32 -35.66 39.90 8.25
C MET A 32 -35.73 39.94 6.73
N LYS A 33 -34.59 40.27 6.10
CA LYS A 33 -34.45 40.15 4.64
C LYS A 33 -34.72 38.71 4.25
N LYS A 34 -35.66 38.49 3.33
CA LYS A 34 -35.92 37.16 2.78
C LYS A 34 -34.69 36.71 2.00
N ALA A 35 -34.12 35.57 2.37
CA ALA A 35 -33.07 34.92 1.60
C ALA A 35 -33.74 34.08 0.49
N SER A 36 -33.42 34.37 -0.76
CA SER A 36 -33.88 33.55 -1.88
C SER A 36 -33.08 32.25 -1.91
N THR A 37 -33.74 31.12 -1.71
CA THR A 37 -33.14 29.79 -1.86
C THR A 37 -33.45 29.27 -3.26
N THR A 38 -32.43 29.15 -4.11
CA THR A 38 -32.58 28.54 -5.44
C THR A 38 -32.44 27.03 -5.32
N GLU A 39 -33.53 26.29 -5.55
CA GLU A 39 -33.49 24.84 -5.74
C GLU A 39 -32.91 24.53 -7.12
N LYS A 40 -31.72 23.90 -7.16
CA LYS A 40 -31.06 23.54 -8.42
C LYS A 40 -31.60 22.23 -8.98
N ASN A 41 -32.85 22.22 -9.41
CA ASN A 41 -33.39 21.15 -10.24
C ASN A 41 -32.96 21.39 -11.69
N ILE A 42 -31.68 21.15 -11.97
CA ILE A 42 -31.18 21.15 -13.35
C ILE A 42 -31.65 19.86 -14.04
N LEU A 43 -32.25 20.01 -15.22
CA LEU A 43 -32.49 18.86 -16.08
C LEU A 43 -31.15 18.32 -16.58
N PRO A 44 -31.03 17.00 -16.78
CA PRO A 44 -29.88 16.43 -17.47
C PRO A 44 -29.66 17.18 -18.79
N SER A 45 -28.39 17.46 -19.10
CA SER A 45 -28.05 18.09 -20.37
C SER A 45 -28.27 17.12 -21.53
N ALA A 46 -28.36 17.64 -22.75
CA ALA A 46 -28.42 16.80 -23.95
C ALA A 46 -27.18 15.90 -24.09
N GLU A 47 -26.03 16.35 -23.57
CA GLU A 47 -24.80 15.56 -23.51
C GLU A 47 -24.91 14.38 -22.53
N ASP A 48 -25.49 14.60 -21.35
CA ASP A 48 -25.73 13.54 -20.36
C ASP A 48 -26.62 12.43 -20.94
N VAL A 49 -27.69 12.80 -21.64
CA VAL A 49 -28.59 11.83 -22.28
C VAL A 49 -27.91 11.09 -23.45
N ALA A 50 -27.10 11.80 -24.24
CA ALA A 50 -26.39 11.20 -25.37
C ALA A 50 -25.32 10.20 -24.91
N THR A 51 -24.58 10.55 -23.85
CA THR A 51 -23.57 9.67 -23.25
C THR A 51 -24.23 8.44 -22.63
N GLU A 52 -25.32 8.60 -21.88
CA GLU A 52 -26.06 7.47 -21.29
C GLU A 52 -26.62 6.53 -22.36
N LYS A 53 -27.19 7.06 -23.45
CA LYS A 53 -27.66 6.26 -24.57
C LYS A 53 -26.53 5.46 -25.24
N THR A 54 -25.35 6.07 -25.37
CA THR A 54 -24.17 5.41 -25.95
C THR A 54 -23.68 4.29 -25.05
N GLN A 55 -23.58 4.53 -23.74
CA GLN A 55 -23.17 3.51 -22.77
C GLN A 55 -24.16 2.36 -22.73
N LYS A 56 -25.46 2.64 -22.74
CA LYS A 56 -26.50 1.62 -22.76
C LYS A 56 -26.42 0.75 -24.01
N ALA A 57 -26.24 1.37 -25.19
CA ALA A 57 -26.07 0.64 -26.44
C ALA A 57 -24.82 -0.24 -26.44
N LEU A 58 -23.71 0.22 -25.84
CA LEU A 58 -22.50 -0.58 -25.68
C LEU A 58 -22.75 -1.79 -24.77
N LEU A 59 -23.42 -1.58 -23.63
CA LEU A 59 -23.73 -2.64 -22.68
C LEU A 59 -24.65 -3.70 -23.31
N GLU A 60 -25.72 -3.28 -23.98
CA GLU A 60 -26.61 -4.19 -24.73
C GLU A 60 -25.86 -4.97 -25.80
N GLY A 61 -24.91 -4.32 -26.50
CA GLY A 61 -24.06 -4.97 -27.50
C GLY A 61 -23.12 -6.04 -26.91
N VAL A 62 -22.63 -5.83 -25.69
CA VAL A 62 -21.79 -6.80 -24.97
C VAL A 62 -22.65 -7.94 -24.42
N GLU A 63 -23.82 -7.64 -23.84
CA GLU A 63 -24.76 -8.66 -23.33
C GLU A 63 -25.27 -9.58 -24.44
N ALA A 64 -25.59 -9.01 -25.60
CA ALA A 64 -26.05 -9.76 -26.78
C ALA A 64 -24.91 -10.32 -27.63
N PHE A 65 -23.65 -10.18 -27.18
CA PHE A 65 -22.50 -10.64 -27.94
C PHE A 65 -22.47 -12.17 -28.04
N ASP A 66 -22.60 -12.67 -29.26
CA ASP A 66 -22.52 -14.10 -29.56
C ASP A 66 -21.05 -14.51 -29.73
N THR A 67 -20.52 -15.24 -28.74
CA THR A 67 -19.16 -15.78 -28.76
C THR A 67 -18.90 -16.75 -29.91
N GLY A 68 -19.95 -17.34 -30.49
CA GLY A 68 -19.85 -18.21 -31.68
C GLY A 68 -19.46 -17.46 -32.95
N LYS A 69 -19.55 -16.12 -32.97
CA LYS A 69 -19.08 -15.26 -34.07
C LYS A 69 -17.60 -14.94 -33.99
N LEU A 70 -16.92 -15.32 -32.90
CA LEU A 70 -15.47 -15.18 -32.81
C LEU A 70 -14.81 -16.10 -33.84
N LYS A 71 -13.86 -15.55 -34.59
CA LYS A 71 -13.06 -16.34 -35.53
C LYS A 71 -12.19 -17.31 -34.75
N HIS A 72 -12.14 -18.56 -35.20
CA HIS A 72 -11.20 -19.53 -34.63
C HIS A 72 -9.77 -19.02 -34.82
N THR A 73 -8.99 -19.04 -33.74
CA THR A 73 -7.58 -18.68 -33.75
C THR A 73 -6.79 -19.78 -33.08
N GLU A 74 -5.79 -20.31 -33.79
CA GLU A 74 -4.88 -21.31 -33.24
C GLU A 74 -3.86 -20.61 -32.34
N THR A 75 -3.92 -20.90 -31.04
CA THR A 75 -2.98 -20.33 -30.06
C THR A 75 -1.81 -21.30 -29.88
N GLN A 76 -0.59 -20.85 -30.19
CA GLN A 76 0.63 -21.63 -29.99
C GLN A 76 1.19 -21.35 -28.58
N GLU A 77 0.73 -22.11 -27.59
CA GLU A 77 1.30 -22.09 -26.24
C GLU A 77 2.64 -22.83 -26.23
N LYS A 78 3.74 -22.10 -26.00
CA LYS A 78 5.08 -22.69 -25.90
C LYS A 78 5.35 -23.10 -24.45
N ASN A 79 5.39 -24.41 -24.20
CA ASN A 79 5.95 -24.97 -22.97
C ASN A 79 7.29 -25.66 -23.29
N PRO A 80 8.40 -24.90 -23.47
CA PRO A 80 9.69 -25.49 -23.78
C PRO A 80 10.16 -26.36 -22.63
N LEU A 81 10.58 -27.59 -22.94
CA LEU A 81 11.29 -28.42 -21.97
C LEU A 81 12.63 -27.76 -21.62
N PRO A 82 13.13 -27.96 -20.39
CA PRO A 82 14.50 -27.57 -20.04
C PRO A 82 15.49 -28.15 -21.04
N ASP A 83 16.49 -27.37 -21.43
CA ASP A 83 17.57 -27.85 -22.28
C ASP A 83 18.53 -28.77 -21.49
N LYS A 84 19.45 -29.41 -22.22
CA LYS A 84 20.41 -30.34 -21.62
C LYS A 84 21.30 -29.63 -20.60
N ASP A 85 21.63 -28.36 -20.85
CA ASP A 85 22.54 -27.59 -19.99
C ASP A 85 21.87 -27.26 -18.66
N ALA A 86 20.59 -26.86 -18.67
CA ALA A 86 19.80 -26.64 -17.46
C ALA A 86 19.70 -27.92 -16.61
N VAL A 87 19.45 -29.07 -17.23
CA VAL A 87 19.39 -30.37 -16.53
C VAL A 87 20.75 -30.75 -15.95
N LEU A 88 21.85 -30.52 -16.68
CA LEU A 88 23.19 -30.79 -16.20
C LEU A 88 23.58 -29.86 -15.05
N GLN A 89 23.26 -28.57 -15.14
CA GLN A 89 23.51 -27.60 -14.09
C GLN A 89 22.77 -27.98 -12.80
N GLU A 90 21.49 -28.36 -12.92
CA GLU A 90 20.70 -28.83 -11.78
C GLU A 90 21.31 -30.09 -11.15
N LYS A 91 21.76 -31.03 -11.98
CA LYS A 91 22.42 -32.26 -11.49
C LYS A 91 23.74 -31.95 -10.77
N VAL A 92 24.54 -31.01 -11.27
CA VAL A 92 25.76 -30.56 -10.60
C VAL A 92 25.43 -29.91 -9.26
N HIS A 93 24.43 -29.04 -9.22
CA HIS A 93 23.99 -28.38 -8.00
C HIS A 93 23.55 -29.40 -6.93
N GLN A 94 22.73 -30.37 -7.32
CA GLN A 94 22.28 -31.43 -6.41
C GLN A 94 23.42 -32.31 -5.89
N ASN A 95 24.40 -32.65 -6.75
CA ASN A 95 25.58 -33.40 -6.33
C ASN A 95 26.45 -32.61 -5.34
N LEU A 96 26.55 -31.29 -5.51
CA LEU A 96 27.28 -30.43 -4.58
C LEU A 96 26.59 -30.39 -3.21
N ILE A 97 25.27 -30.17 -3.19
CA ILE A 97 24.50 -30.11 -1.95
C ILE A 97 24.62 -31.44 -1.20
N SER A 98 24.33 -32.56 -1.88
CA SER A 98 24.42 -33.89 -1.27
C SER A 98 25.83 -34.26 -0.80
N GLY A 99 26.87 -33.84 -1.53
CA GLY A 99 28.26 -34.03 -1.11
C GLY A 99 28.64 -33.25 0.15
N VAL A 100 28.08 -32.05 0.33
CA VAL A 100 28.29 -31.23 1.53
C VAL A 100 27.47 -31.77 2.71
N GLU A 101 26.20 -32.13 2.49
CA GLU A 101 25.33 -32.71 3.52
C GLU A 101 25.87 -34.05 4.05
N GLY A 102 26.40 -34.88 3.15
CA GLY A 102 27.01 -36.17 3.50
C GLY A 102 28.49 -36.10 3.89
N PHE A 103 29.07 -34.90 4.04
CA PHE A 103 30.50 -34.75 4.30
C PHE A 103 30.88 -35.26 5.69
N ASP A 104 31.62 -36.37 5.73
CA ASP A 104 32.16 -36.91 6.97
C ASP A 104 33.40 -36.14 7.42
N LYS A 105 33.26 -35.35 8.49
CA LYS A 105 34.37 -34.61 9.11
C LYS A 105 35.47 -35.54 9.64
N ALA A 106 35.16 -36.79 10.00
CA ALA A 106 36.17 -37.76 10.45
C ALA A 106 37.12 -38.19 9.33
N SER A 107 36.72 -38.03 8.06
CA SER A 107 37.59 -38.25 6.89
C SER A 107 38.65 -37.15 6.70
N MET A 108 38.55 -36.02 7.41
CA MET A 108 39.55 -34.96 7.34
C MET A 108 40.87 -35.39 8.00
N LYS A 109 41.98 -35.18 7.29
CA LYS A 109 43.32 -35.38 7.86
C LYS A 109 43.53 -34.42 9.03
N HIS A 110 44.08 -34.94 10.13
CA HIS A 110 44.40 -34.12 11.28
C HIS A 110 45.57 -33.18 10.93
N THR A 111 45.33 -31.88 10.98
CA THR A 111 46.34 -30.85 10.74
C THR A 111 46.62 -30.15 12.05
N GLN A 112 47.87 -30.26 12.53
CA GLN A 112 48.34 -29.51 13.69
C GLN A 112 49.03 -28.24 13.20
N THR A 113 48.43 -27.08 13.43
CA THR A 113 49.01 -25.78 13.08
C THR A 113 50.07 -25.40 14.10
N GLN A 114 51.31 -25.19 13.64
CA GLN A 114 52.38 -24.60 14.46
C GLN A 114 52.43 -23.09 14.22
N GLU A 115 52.05 -22.31 15.23
CA GLU A 115 52.24 -20.86 15.26
C GLU A 115 53.71 -20.55 15.59
N LYS A 116 54.46 -20.06 14.60
CA LYS A 116 55.83 -19.63 14.83
C LYS A 116 55.84 -18.22 15.40
N ASN A 117 55.77 -18.13 16.72
CA ASN A 117 56.10 -16.91 17.46
C ASN A 117 57.62 -16.79 17.59
N ILE A 118 58.29 -16.55 16.45
CA ILE A 118 59.69 -16.13 16.45
C ILE A 118 59.76 -14.66 16.85
N LEU A 119 60.61 -14.34 17.83
CA LEU A 119 60.92 -12.96 18.16
C LEU A 119 61.49 -12.27 16.92
N PRO A 120 61.06 -11.04 16.60
CA PRO A 120 61.62 -10.28 15.49
C PRO A 120 63.13 -10.15 15.63
N ASP A 121 63.86 -10.33 14.53
CA ASP A 121 65.31 -10.17 14.53
C ASP A 121 65.70 -8.71 14.82
N PRO A 122 66.85 -8.45 15.48
CA PRO A 122 67.26 -7.10 15.86
C PRO A 122 67.32 -6.10 14.69
N GLU A 123 67.65 -6.57 13.47
CA GLU A 123 67.64 -5.72 12.27
C GLU A 123 66.23 -5.25 11.89
N ALA A 124 65.21 -6.08 12.09
CA ALA A 124 63.81 -5.70 11.85
C ALA A 124 63.32 -4.66 12.86
N ILE A 125 63.79 -4.73 14.11
CA ILE A 125 63.45 -3.78 15.17
C ILE A 125 64.10 -2.41 14.89
N GLU A 126 65.35 -2.39 14.45
CA GLU A 126 66.06 -1.14 14.13
C GLU A 126 65.49 -0.47 12.87
N ALA A 127 65.04 -1.25 11.88
CA ALA A 127 64.39 -0.70 10.68
C ALA A 127 63.04 -0.01 10.97
N GLU A 128 62.34 -0.41 12.03
CA GLU A 128 61.04 0.18 12.43
C GLU A 128 61.20 1.38 13.38
N LYS A 129 62.41 1.62 13.90
CA LYS A 129 62.72 2.71 14.81
C LYS A 129 63.13 4.02 14.11
N GLY A 130 62.77 4.17 12.83
CA GLY A 130 62.99 5.35 11.99
C GLY A 130 61.87 6.37 12.05
#